data_AF-A0AAX2CIY4-F1
#
_entry.id   AF-A0AAX2CIY4-F1
#
_cell.length_a   1.000
_cell.length_b   1.000
_cell.length_c   1.000
_cell.angle_alpha   90.00
_cell.angle_beta   90.00
_cell.angle_gamma   90.00
#
_symmetry.space_group_name_H-M   'P 1'
#
loop_
_entity.id
_entity.type
_entity.pdbx_description
1 polymer ?
#
loop_
_entity_poly.entity_id
_entity_poly.type
_entity_poly.pdbx_seq_one_letter_code
_entity_poly.pdbx_strand_id
1 'polypeptide(L)'
;MRKLHEKRKQTTKVKVEEAIKRLTKISKTINFNSVAEEAGVSKATLYNHPELKERIKFLRNQQEKAFVDSRIKRDESNQNVLHLLKERLKS
;
A
#
# COMPACT_ATOMS: atom_id res chain seq x y z
N MET A 1 -11.95 33.86 -14.27
CA MET A 1 -12.74 33.21 -13.19
C MET A 1 -12.91 31.70 -13.44
N ARG A 2 -11.89 30.85 -13.25
CA ARG A 2 -12.02 29.37 -13.41
C ARG A 2 -11.16 28.53 -12.43
N LYS A 3 -10.53 29.12 -11.41
CA LYS A 3 -9.56 28.42 -10.53
C LYS A 3 -10.06 28.10 -9.12
N LEU A 4 -11.34 28.36 -8.81
CA LEU A 4 -11.86 28.24 -7.43
C LEU A 4 -12.73 27.00 -7.18
N HIS A 5 -13.25 26.33 -8.21
CA HIS A 5 -14.16 25.19 -8.05
C HIS A 5 -13.48 23.81 -8.05
N GLU A 6 -12.23 23.68 -8.53
CA GLU A 6 -11.46 22.43 -8.46
C GLU A 6 -10.82 22.19 -7.08
N LYS A 7 -10.55 23.26 -6.31
CA LYS A 7 -9.82 23.20 -5.04
C LYS A 7 -10.50 22.35 -3.97
N ARG A 8 -11.83 22.20 -4.00
CA ARG A 8 -12.60 21.45 -2.98
C ARG A 8 -12.75 19.96 -3.28
N LYS A 9 -12.83 19.57 -4.57
CA LYS A 9 -12.86 18.15 -4.96
C LYS A 9 -11.48 17.51 -4.87
N GLN A 10 -10.42 18.27 -5.15
CA GLN A 10 -9.05 17.80 -4.97
C GLN A 10 -8.69 17.52 -3.50
N THR A 11 -9.28 18.22 -2.54
CA THR A 11 -8.85 18.13 -1.13
C THR A 11 -9.05 16.73 -0.56
N THR A 12 -10.18 16.08 -0.85
CA THR A 12 -10.46 14.72 -0.34
C THR A 12 -9.54 13.68 -0.98
N LYS A 13 -9.31 13.77 -2.30
CA LYS A 13 -8.41 12.86 -3.01
C LYS A 13 -6.96 13.04 -2.56
N VAL A 14 -6.52 14.29 -2.37
CA VAL A 14 -5.18 14.61 -1.86
C VAL A 14 -5.00 14.07 -0.45
N LYS A 15 -5.97 14.27 0.45
CA LYS A 15 -5.92 13.71 1.81
C LYS A 15 -5.82 12.19 1.81
N VAL A 16 -6.57 11.51 0.95
CA VAL A 16 -6.52 10.05 0.81
C VAL A 16 -5.15 9.60 0.29
N GLU A 17 -4.60 10.27 -0.72
CA GLU A 17 -3.24 9.97 -1.24
C GLU A 17 -2.15 10.22 -0.18
N GLU A 18 -2.25 11.30 0.61
CA GLU A 18 -1.33 11.56 1.71
C GLU A 18 -1.43 10.52 2.82
N ALA A 19 -2.64 10.10 3.17
CA ALA A 19 -2.90 9.02 4.12
C ALA A 19 -2.27 7.71 3.63
N ILE A 20 -2.45 7.37 2.35
CA ILE A 20 -1.80 6.20 1.74
C ILE A 20 -0.28 6.29 1.86
N LYS A 21 0.33 7.43 1.52
CA LYS A 21 1.78 7.62 1.65
C LYS A 21 2.26 7.41 3.09
N ARG A 22 1.52 7.92 4.07
CA ARG A 22 1.81 7.72 5.50
C ARG A 22 1.71 6.25 5.86
N LEU A 23 0.62 5.57 5.50
CA LEU A 23 0.39 4.14 5.74
C LEU A 23 1.51 3.27 5.15
N THR A 24 1.95 3.57 3.92
CA THR A 24 3.09 2.88 3.29
C THR A 24 4.38 3.12 4.06
N LYS A 25 4.64 4.35 4.52
CA LYS A 25 5.85 4.69 5.30
C LYS A 25 5.89 3.97 6.65
N ILE A 26 4.75 3.83 7.32
CA ILE A 26 4.64 3.09 8.58
C ILE A 26 4.45 1.57 8.37
N SER A 27 4.51 1.09 7.11
CA SER A 27 4.28 -0.32 6.73
C SER A 27 2.96 -0.91 7.25
N LYS A 28 1.94 -0.06 7.41
CA LYS A 28 0.61 -0.49 7.88
C LYS A 28 -0.23 -0.96 6.69
N THR A 29 -1.20 -1.82 6.96
CA THR A 29 -2.09 -2.36 5.92
C THR A 29 -3.00 -1.27 5.34
N ILE A 30 -2.95 -1.08 4.02
CA ILE A 30 -3.84 -0.17 3.29
C ILE A 30 -5.20 -0.86 3.10
N ASN A 31 -6.12 -0.60 4.03
CA ASN A 31 -7.50 -1.05 3.97
C ASN A 31 -8.46 0.15 4.11
N PHE A 32 -9.75 -0.05 3.83
CA PHE A 32 -10.74 1.04 3.89
C PHE A 32 -10.84 1.69 5.28
N ASN A 33 -10.64 0.94 6.36
CA ASN A 33 -10.67 1.48 7.72
C ASN A 33 -9.43 2.35 7.97
N SER A 34 -8.22 1.81 7.73
CA SER A 34 -6.95 2.52 7.89
C SER A 34 -6.92 3.83 7.09
N VAL A 35 -7.39 3.78 5.83
CA VAL A 35 -7.41 4.98 4.97
C VAL A 35 -8.47 5.97 5.45
N ALA A 36 -9.63 5.52 5.93
CA ALA A 36 -10.67 6.38 6.49
C ALA A 36 -10.16 7.11 7.76
N GLU A 37 -9.56 6.37 8.68
CA GLU A 37 -9.00 6.91 9.92
C GLU A 37 -7.86 7.90 9.65
N GLU A 38 -6.92 7.53 8.78
CA GLU A 38 -5.74 8.36 8.49
C GLU A 38 -6.09 9.61 7.65
N ALA A 39 -7.00 9.49 6.67
CA ALA A 39 -7.43 10.64 5.87
C ALA A 39 -8.48 11.52 6.58
N GLY A 40 -9.01 11.06 7.73
CA GLY A 40 -10.09 11.73 8.45
C GLY A 40 -11.40 11.81 7.66
N VAL A 41 -11.72 10.76 6.90
CA VAL A 41 -12.93 10.67 6.06
C VAL A 41 -13.79 9.49 6.50
N SER A 42 -15.11 9.62 6.43
CA SER A 42 -16.00 8.52 6.76
C SER A 42 -15.96 7.42 5.68
N LYS A 43 -16.17 6.16 6.08
CA LYS A 43 -16.27 5.04 5.13
C LYS A 43 -17.35 5.28 4.07
N ALA A 44 -18.47 5.88 4.44
CA ALA A 44 -19.53 6.28 3.51
C ALA A 44 -18.99 7.19 2.39
N THR A 45 -18.10 8.13 2.72
CA THR A 45 -17.44 9.00 1.73
C THR A 45 -16.56 8.19 0.77
N LEU A 46 -15.85 7.17 1.25
CA LEU A 46 -15.04 6.28 0.41
C LEU A 46 -15.91 5.42 -0.52
N TYR A 47 -17.06 4.93 -0.03
CA TYR A 47 -17.98 4.15 -0.86
C TYR A 47 -18.74 5.00 -1.88
N ASN A 48 -19.04 6.25 -1.55
CA ASN A 48 -19.73 7.17 -2.45
C ASN A 48 -18.85 7.64 -3.61
N HIS A 49 -17.52 7.45 -3.52
CA HIS A 49 -16.57 7.80 -4.56
C HIS A 49 -15.89 6.54 -5.12
N PRO A 50 -16.40 5.96 -6.22
CA PRO A 50 -15.85 4.73 -6.79
C PRO A 50 -14.36 4.85 -7.16
N GLU A 51 -13.91 6.04 -7.56
CA GLU A 51 -12.48 6.31 -7.82
C GLU A 51 -11.59 6.00 -6.59
N LEU A 52 -12.05 6.37 -5.38
CA LEU A 52 -11.31 6.11 -4.14
C LEU A 52 -11.34 4.62 -3.81
N LYS A 53 -12.49 3.96 -4.05
CA LYS A 53 -12.64 2.52 -3.87
C LYS A 53 -11.67 1.74 -4.75
N GLU A 54 -11.59 2.07 -6.03
CA GLU A 54 -10.63 1.45 -6.96
C GLU A 54 -9.19 1.73 -6.57
N ARG A 55 -8.89 2.97 -6.16
CA ARG A 55 -7.54 3.35 -5.72
C ARG A 55 -7.08 2.53 -4.52
N ILE A 56 -7.92 2.40 -3.48
CA ILE A 56 -7.61 1.60 -2.29
C ILE A 56 -7.42 0.13 -2.66
N LYS A 57 -8.30 -0.42 -3.52
CA LYS A 57 -8.20 -1.82 -3.98
C LYS A 57 -6.90 -2.06 -4.75
N PHE A 58 -6.54 -1.15 -5.65
CA PHE A 58 -5.30 -1.21 -6.42
C PHE A 58 -4.08 -1.20 -5.50
N LEU A 59 -4.03 -0.28 -4.55
CA LEU A 59 -2.92 -0.16 -3.61
C LEU A 59 -2.80 -1.35 -2.68
N ARG A 60 -3.92 -1.92 -2.22
CA ARG A 60 -3.92 -3.15 -1.42
C ARG A 60 -3.31 -4.31 -2.20
N ASN A 61 -3.72 -4.49 -3.46
CA ASN A 61 -3.15 -5.52 -4.33
C ASN A 61 -1.66 -5.28 -4.60
N GLN A 62 -1.27 -4.01 -4.78
CA GLN A 62 0.14 -3.65 -4.95
C GLN A 62 0.96 -3.96 -3.69
N GLN A 63 0.44 -3.70 -2.50
CA GLN A 63 1.07 -4.04 -1.23
C GLN A 63 1.19 -5.56 -1.05
N GLU A 64 0.16 -6.33 -1.38
CA GLU A 64 0.18 -7.80 -1.36
C GLU A 64 1.24 -8.35 -2.33
N LYS A 65 1.28 -7.85 -3.57
CA LYS A 65 2.29 -8.23 -4.56
C LYS A 65 3.71 -7.89 -4.08
N ALA A 66 3.92 -6.67 -3.58
CA ALA A 66 5.24 -6.26 -3.05
C ALA A 66 5.68 -7.12 -1.86
N PHE A 67 4.74 -7.51 -0.99
CA PHE A 67 5.01 -8.41 0.12
C PHE A 67 5.39 -9.81 -0.36
N VAL A 68 4.65 -10.38 -1.32
CA VAL A 68 4.95 -11.69 -1.92
C VAL A 68 6.32 -11.67 -2.60
N ASP A 69 6.63 -10.65 -3.38
CA ASP A 69 7.89 -10.52 -4.10
C ASP A 69 9.08 -10.40 -3.12
N SER A 70 8.89 -9.67 -2.01
CA SER A 70 9.88 -9.61 -0.92
C SER A 70 10.09 -10.94 -0.18
N ARG A 71 9.10 -11.83 -0.19
CA ARG A 71 9.16 -13.14 0.44
C ARG A 71 9.86 -14.15 -0.47
N ILE A 72 9.54 -14.13 -1.76
CA ILE A 72 10.18 -15.00 -2.77
C ILE A 72 11.69 -14.72 -2.84
N LYS A 73 12.09 -13.44 -2.93
CA LYS A 73 13.52 -13.06 -2.97
C LYS A 73 14.28 -13.49 -1.72
N ARG A 74 13.64 -13.45 -0.55
CA ARG A 74 14.26 -13.91 0.71
C ARG A 74 14.38 -15.42 0.78
N ASP A 75 13.39 -16.15 0.28
CA ASP A 75 13.43 -17.61 0.26
C ASP A 75 14.56 -18.11 -0.65
N GLU A 76 14.65 -17.60 -1.88
CA GLU A 76 15.73 -17.92 -2.82
C GLU A 76 17.12 -17.64 -2.25
N SER A 77 17.28 -16.49 -1.58
CA SER A 77 18.54 -16.12 -0.92
C SER A 77 18.89 -17.09 0.22
N ASN A 78 17.91 -17.49 1.02
CA ASN A 78 18.11 -18.44 2.12
C ASN A 78 18.45 -19.85 1.62
N GLN A 79 17.82 -20.31 0.53
CA GLN A 79 18.14 -21.60 -0.09
C GLN A 79 19.58 -21.62 -0.62
N ASN A 80 20.01 -20.54 -1.28
CA ASN A 80 21.38 -20.44 -1.80
C ASN A 80 22.44 -20.46 -0.68
N VAL A 81 22.21 -19.73 0.42
CA VAL A 81 23.12 -19.74 1.58
C VAL A 81 23.16 -21.10 2.26
N LEU A 82 22.01 -21.76 2.41
CA LEU A 82 21.93 -23.10 3.00
C LEU A 82 22.66 -24.15 2.14
N HIS A 83 22.52 -24.06 0.82
CA HIS A 83 23.22 -24.93 -0.12
C HIS A 83 24.75 -24.77 0.02
N LEU A 84 25.23 -23.53 -0.01
CA LEU A 84 26.67 -23.22 0.10
C LEU A 84 27.28 -23.69 1.43
N LEU A 85 26.54 -23.56 2.53
CA LEU A 85 26.98 -24.03 3.85
C LEU A 85 27.05 -25.57 3.92
N LYS A 86 26.09 -26.28 3.30
CA LYS A 86 26.11 -27.74 3.23
C LYS A 86 27.28 -28.28 2.42
N GLU A 87 27.67 -27.63 1.33
CA GLU A 87 28.84 -28.04 0.54
C GLU A 87 30.14 -27.90 1.34
N ARG A 88 30.30 -26.81 2.10
CA ARG A 88 31.47 -26.59 2.97
C ARG A 88 31.61 -27.58 4.12
N LEU A 89 30.51 -28.15 4.61
CA LEU A 89 30.53 -29.16 5.68
C LEU A 89 30.77 -30.60 5.16
N LYS A 90 30.67 -30.81 3.84
CA LYS A 90 30.92 -32.10 3.18
C LYS A 90 32.34 -32.24 2.63
N SER A 91 33.12 -31.15 2.59
CA SER A 91 34.56 -31.15 2.26
C SER A 91 35.39 -31.30 3.54
#